data_AF-A0AAC9NSV4-F1
#
_entry.id   AF-A0AAC9NSV4-F1
#
_cell.length_a   1.000
_cell.length_b   1.000
_cell.length_c   1.000
_cell.angle_alpha   90.00
_cell.angle_beta   90.00
_cell.angle_gamma   90.00
#
_symmetry.space_group_name_H-M   'P 1'
#
loop_
_entity.id
_entity.type
_entity.pdbx_description
1 polymer ?
#
loop_
_entity_poly.entity_id
_entity_poly.type
_entity_poly.pdbx_seq_one_letter_code
_entity_poly.pdbx_strand_id
1 'polypeptide(L)'
;MDCNEKKSQIAFLTEKALDISLNEKELAALIEQTAATINEGGIELFKAFKQNFKDFRPLSIQQLFDGTASPQDERKEVLFSSVLQKITVPPEKSKAHDLPKSLYRGCSLNPLQLRRQNGYCRLDGERSLYKHQMATGRSIYISATSKLSIACEFAMQSERRGGGGHWVYQINPINASSCNDHLSPLRFHAGESEYVFTKHLPFEQIESVAWARNCDELETDFYSIDDAHYLLRELVIKGIAKI
;
A
#
# COMPACT_ATOMS: atom_id res chain seq x y z
N MET A 1 -28.99 12.99 4.55
CA MET A 1 -28.66 12.13 5.71
C MET A 1 -27.46 12.73 6.42
N ASP A 2 -27.55 12.87 7.74
CA ASP A 2 -26.41 13.21 8.60
C ASP A 2 -25.40 12.03 8.66
N CYS A 3 -24.16 12.31 9.03
CA CYS A 3 -23.08 11.32 9.18
C CYS A 3 -23.48 10.18 10.13
N ASN A 4 -24.22 10.48 11.21
CA ASN A 4 -24.69 9.46 12.15
C ASN A 4 -25.70 8.49 11.51
N GLU A 5 -26.62 9.00 10.70
CA GLU A 5 -27.58 8.16 9.97
C GLU A 5 -26.85 7.22 8.98
N LYS A 6 -25.83 7.74 8.28
CA LYS A 6 -25.01 6.90 7.40
C LYS A 6 -24.20 5.85 8.16
N LYS A 7 -23.70 6.16 9.37
CA LYS A 7 -23.03 5.16 10.23
C LYS A 7 -23.98 4.04 10.65
N SER A 8 -25.20 4.38 11.05
CA SER A 8 -26.26 3.39 11.35
C SER A 8 -26.63 2.57 10.11
N GLN A 9 -26.69 3.20 8.94
CA GLN A 9 -26.93 2.50 7.67
C GLN A 9 -25.81 1.48 7.36
N ILE A 10 -24.54 1.85 7.56
CA ILE A 10 -23.41 0.92 7.39
C ILE A 10 -23.53 -0.28 8.32
N ALA A 11 -23.86 -0.06 9.60
CA ALA A 11 -24.06 -1.15 10.54
C ALA A 11 -25.19 -2.10 10.09
N PHE A 12 -26.34 -1.54 9.70
CA PHE A 12 -27.48 -2.32 9.19
C PHE A 12 -27.14 -3.12 7.92
N LEU A 13 -26.48 -2.50 6.95
CA LEU A 13 -26.07 -3.18 5.72
C LEU A 13 -25.08 -4.31 6.00
N THR A 14 -24.13 -4.08 6.92
CA THR A 14 -23.14 -5.08 7.33
C THR A 14 -23.80 -6.26 8.03
N GLU A 15 -24.67 -6.00 9.00
CA GLU A 15 -25.42 -7.05 9.72
C GLU A 15 -26.25 -7.89 8.76
N LYS A 16 -26.98 -7.24 7.83
CA LYS A 16 -27.75 -7.95 6.82
C LYS A 16 -26.86 -8.81 5.91
N ALA A 17 -25.72 -8.29 5.47
CA ALA A 17 -24.79 -9.04 4.61
C ALA A 17 -24.15 -10.25 5.31
N LEU A 18 -24.11 -10.25 6.64
CA LEU A 18 -23.62 -11.37 7.44
C LEU A 18 -24.63 -12.51 7.60
N ASP A 19 -25.88 -12.34 7.17
CA ASP A 19 -26.87 -13.41 7.12
C ASP A 19 -26.46 -14.45 6.08
N ILE A 20 -26.13 -15.66 6.54
CA ILE A 20 -25.68 -16.78 5.70
C ILE A 20 -26.76 -17.33 4.77
N SER A 21 -28.04 -16.99 4.99
CA SER A 21 -29.15 -17.43 4.14
C SER A 21 -29.26 -16.66 2.83
N LEU A 22 -28.62 -15.48 2.72
CA LEU A 22 -28.66 -14.72 1.47
C LEU A 22 -27.91 -15.44 0.35
N ASN A 23 -28.51 -15.41 -0.84
CA ASN A 23 -27.85 -15.90 -2.04
C ASN A 23 -26.75 -14.93 -2.51
N GLU A 24 -25.94 -15.37 -3.47
CA GLU A 24 -24.79 -14.62 -3.98
C GLU A 24 -25.18 -13.24 -4.56
N LYS A 25 -26.33 -13.13 -5.23
CA LYS A 25 -26.77 -11.86 -5.84
C LYS A 25 -27.17 -10.85 -4.77
N GLU A 26 -27.86 -11.30 -3.74
CA GLU A 26 -28.27 -10.47 -2.60
C GLU A 26 -27.06 -9.97 -1.83
N LEU A 27 -26.10 -10.86 -1.53
CA LEU A 27 -24.85 -10.48 -0.89
C LEU A 27 -24.07 -9.46 -1.74
N ALA A 28 -23.93 -9.71 -3.05
CA ALA A 28 -23.24 -8.81 -3.96
C ALA A 28 -23.87 -7.41 -3.96
N ALA A 29 -25.22 -7.32 -3.99
CA ALA A 29 -25.92 -6.04 -3.92
C ALA A 29 -25.63 -5.28 -2.62
N LEU A 30 -25.59 -5.97 -1.48
CA LEU A 30 -25.27 -5.36 -0.19
C LEU A 30 -23.81 -4.88 -0.12
N ILE A 31 -22.88 -5.65 -0.69
CA ILE A 31 -21.47 -5.25 -0.81
C ILE A 31 -21.35 -3.96 -1.63
N GLU A 32 -22.00 -3.89 -2.80
CA GLU A 32 -21.99 -2.68 -3.65
C GLU A 32 -22.57 -1.47 -2.91
N GLN A 33 -23.71 -1.66 -2.26
CA GLN A 33 -24.37 -0.59 -1.51
C GLN A 33 -23.52 -0.10 -0.32
N THR A 34 -22.88 -1.03 0.39
CA THR A 34 -21.98 -0.72 1.50
C THR A 34 -20.77 0.09 1.01
N ALA A 35 -20.11 -0.38 -0.05
CA ALA A 35 -18.95 0.30 -0.63
C ALA A 35 -19.30 1.68 -1.19
N ALA A 36 -20.44 1.82 -1.88
CA ALA A 36 -20.93 3.11 -2.37
C ALA A 36 -21.16 4.09 -1.21
N THR A 37 -21.84 3.65 -0.15
CA THR A 37 -22.10 4.46 1.04
C THR A 37 -20.79 4.92 1.69
N ILE A 38 -19.80 4.03 1.83
CA ILE A 38 -18.47 4.36 2.35
C ILE A 38 -17.77 5.37 1.46
N ASN A 39 -17.73 5.15 0.15
CA ASN A 39 -17.06 6.06 -0.79
C ASN A 39 -17.66 7.47 -0.78
N GLU A 40 -18.98 7.60 -0.57
CA GLU A 40 -19.64 8.90 -0.41
C GLU A 40 -19.30 9.60 0.91
N GLY A 41 -19.21 8.86 2.02
CA GLY A 41 -18.94 9.42 3.34
C GLY A 41 -17.47 9.47 3.75
N GLY A 42 -16.59 8.90 2.93
CA GLY A 42 -15.15 8.91 3.12
C GLY A 42 -14.69 8.13 4.35
N ILE A 43 -13.60 8.61 4.94
CA ILE A 43 -12.84 7.89 5.97
C ILE A 43 -13.65 7.59 7.23
N GLU A 44 -14.56 8.48 7.63
CA GLU A 44 -15.34 8.31 8.85
C GLU A 44 -16.34 7.15 8.74
N LEU A 45 -16.92 6.93 7.57
CA LEU A 45 -17.76 5.76 7.32
C LEU A 45 -16.94 4.50 7.10
N PHE A 46 -15.74 4.62 6.52
CA PHE A 46 -14.83 3.48 6.44
C PHE A 46 -14.42 2.98 7.84
N LYS A 47 -14.09 3.88 8.77
CA LYS A 47 -13.85 3.52 10.17
C LYS A 47 -15.08 2.88 10.81
N ALA A 48 -16.27 3.42 10.59
CA ALA A 48 -17.50 2.85 11.13
C ALA A 48 -17.75 1.43 10.58
N PHE A 49 -17.50 1.19 9.30
CA PHE A 49 -17.52 -0.14 8.71
C PHE A 49 -16.55 -1.08 9.44
N LYS A 50 -15.28 -0.68 9.59
CA LYS A 50 -14.26 -1.48 10.28
C LYS A 50 -14.62 -1.82 11.73
N GLN A 51 -15.37 -0.97 12.43
CA GLN A 51 -15.79 -1.25 13.81
C GLN A 51 -16.74 -2.46 13.93
N ASN A 52 -17.49 -2.79 12.87
CA ASN A 52 -18.30 -4.01 12.83
C ASN A 52 -17.43 -5.29 12.76
N PHE A 53 -16.12 -5.14 12.52
CA PHE A 53 -15.14 -6.22 12.39
C PHE A 53 -14.02 -6.11 13.44
N LYS A 54 -14.24 -5.40 14.56
CA LYS A 54 -13.21 -5.23 15.60
C LYS A 54 -12.69 -6.55 16.19
N ASP A 55 -13.55 -7.56 16.27
CA ASP A 55 -13.25 -8.89 16.82
C ASP A 55 -12.99 -9.92 15.70
N PHE A 56 -13.05 -9.50 14.44
CA PHE A 56 -12.81 -10.37 13.30
C PHE A 56 -11.32 -10.71 13.19
N ARG A 57 -11.04 -12.00 13.01
CA ARG A 57 -9.71 -12.52 12.72
C ARG A 57 -9.75 -13.13 11.33
N PRO A 58 -8.85 -12.74 10.42
CA PRO A 58 -8.81 -13.31 9.08
C PRO A 58 -8.59 -14.82 9.15
N LEU A 59 -9.22 -15.53 8.23
CA LEU A 59 -9.03 -16.97 8.11
C LEU A 59 -7.59 -17.27 7.68
N SER A 60 -6.99 -18.27 8.32
CA SER A 60 -5.69 -18.77 7.86
C SER A 60 -5.85 -19.53 6.54
N ILE A 61 -4.78 -19.53 5.74
CA ILE A 61 -4.72 -20.28 4.47
C ILE A 61 -5.07 -21.76 4.71
N GLN A 62 -4.60 -22.35 5.81
CA GLN A 62 -4.89 -23.74 6.16
C GLN A 62 -6.39 -23.96 6.43
N GLN A 63 -7.06 -23.04 7.14
CA GLN A 63 -8.49 -23.15 7.39
C GLN A 63 -9.33 -23.11 6.11
N LEU A 64 -8.91 -22.27 5.15
CA LEU A 64 -9.55 -22.17 3.84
C LEU A 64 -9.35 -23.44 3.00
N PHE A 65 -8.14 -24.01 2.99
CA PHE A 65 -7.87 -25.25 2.25
C PHE A 65 -8.55 -26.48 2.85
N ASP A 66 -8.54 -26.59 4.17
CA ASP A 66 -9.12 -27.74 4.87
C ASP A 66 -10.64 -27.65 5.01
N GLY A 67 -11.24 -26.50 4.67
CA GLY A 67 -12.67 -26.24 4.87
C GLY A 67 -13.11 -26.32 6.33
N THR A 68 -12.23 -25.92 7.25
CA THR A 68 -12.48 -26.00 8.72
C THR A 68 -13.07 -24.72 9.29
N ALA A 69 -13.20 -23.66 8.49
CA ALA A 69 -13.82 -22.42 8.88
C ALA A 69 -15.33 -22.59 9.06
N SER A 70 -15.92 -21.86 10.02
CA SER A 70 -17.37 -21.83 10.14
C SER A 70 -17.96 -21.02 8.96
N PRO A 71 -19.19 -21.34 8.49
CA PRO A 71 -19.84 -20.55 7.44
C PRO A 71 -19.96 -19.06 7.79
N GLN A 72 -20.07 -18.73 9.08
CA GLN A 72 -20.13 -17.36 9.55
C GLN A 72 -18.80 -16.62 9.41
N ASP A 73 -17.67 -17.31 9.64
CA ASP A 73 -16.34 -16.70 9.51
C ASP A 73 -15.97 -16.53 8.04
N GLU A 74 -16.31 -17.51 7.19
CA GLU A 74 -16.19 -17.37 5.73
C GLU A 74 -17.01 -16.20 5.21
N ARG A 75 -18.25 -16.03 5.71
CA ARG A 75 -19.10 -14.90 5.34
C ARG A 75 -18.49 -13.56 5.72
N LYS A 76 -17.87 -13.45 6.90
CA LYS A 76 -17.15 -12.24 7.33
C LYS A 76 -15.94 -11.95 6.45
N GLU A 77 -15.13 -12.96 6.15
CA GLU A 77 -13.95 -12.86 5.27
C GLU A 77 -14.37 -12.37 3.88
N VAL A 78 -15.38 -12.99 3.27
CA VAL A 78 -15.91 -12.62 1.95
C VAL A 78 -16.47 -11.19 1.95
N LEU A 79 -17.29 -10.84 2.93
CA LEU A 79 -17.87 -9.50 3.03
C LEU A 79 -16.79 -8.43 3.18
N PHE A 80 -15.87 -8.61 4.14
CA PHE A 80 -14.85 -7.63 4.44
C PHE A 80 -13.88 -7.43 3.27
N SER A 81 -13.37 -8.52 2.69
CA SER A 81 -12.46 -8.46 1.52
C SER A 81 -13.14 -7.85 0.30
N SER A 82 -14.39 -8.22 0.02
CA SER A 82 -15.13 -7.72 -1.16
C SER A 82 -15.48 -6.24 -1.05
N VAL A 83 -15.78 -5.75 0.15
CA VAL A 83 -15.98 -4.32 0.39
C VAL A 83 -14.66 -3.55 0.21
N LEU A 84 -13.54 -4.03 0.75
CA LEU A 84 -12.23 -3.41 0.57
C LEU A 84 -11.79 -3.32 -0.89
N GLN A 85 -12.10 -4.33 -1.71
CA GLN A 85 -11.85 -4.31 -3.16
C GLN A 85 -12.53 -3.15 -3.90
N LYS A 86 -13.64 -2.62 -3.34
CA LYS A 86 -14.49 -1.60 -3.97
C LYS A 86 -14.32 -0.22 -3.36
N ILE A 87 -13.67 -0.11 -2.20
CA ILE A 87 -13.41 1.17 -1.56
C ILE A 87 -12.29 1.90 -2.28
N THR A 88 -12.49 3.19 -2.50
CA THR A 88 -11.53 4.13 -3.11
C THR A 88 -11.16 5.27 -2.16
N VAL A 89 -11.62 5.19 -0.91
CA VAL A 89 -11.28 6.13 0.16
C VAL A 89 -9.77 6.05 0.41
N PRO A 90 -9.03 7.16 0.31
CA PRO A 90 -7.60 7.15 0.55
C PRO A 90 -7.30 6.84 2.03
N PRO A 91 -6.16 6.19 2.32
CA PRO A 91 -5.79 5.88 3.68
C PRO A 91 -5.46 7.15 4.47
N GLU A 92 -5.75 7.14 5.78
CA GLU A 92 -5.28 8.20 6.66
C GLU A 92 -3.78 8.16 6.79
N LYS A 93 -3.18 9.35 6.96
CA LYS A 93 -1.78 9.47 7.29
C LYS A 93 -1.54 8.82 8.65
N SER A 94 -0.49 8.01 8.74
CA SER A 94 -0.06 7.43 10.01
C SER A 94 0.36 8.55 10.97
N LYS A 95 0.16 8.32 12.27
CA LYS A 95 0.58 9.29 13.29
C LYS A 95 2.10 9.31 13.36
N ALA A 96 2.67 10.46 13.71
CA ALA A 96 4.12 10.65 13.73
C ALA A 96 4.88 9.62 14.60
N HIS A 97 4.29 9.17 15.72
CA HIS A 97 4.92 8.17 16.59
C HIS A 97 4.80 6.73 16.10
N ASP A 98 3.90 6.46 15.15
CA ASP A 98 3.71 5.14 14.53
C ASP A 98 4.59 4.98 13.28
N LEU A 99 5.16 6.08 12.75
CA LEU A 99 6.00 6.05 11.56
C LEU A 99 7.39 5.47 11.89
N PRO A 100 7.96 4.65 10.98
CA PRO A 100 9.33 4.19 11.11
C PRO A 100 10.30 5.36 10.97
N LYS A 101 11.55 5.20 11.43
CA LYS A 101 12.57 6.26 11.30
C LYS A 101 12.79 6.70 9.84
N SER A 102 12.77 5.75 8.92
CA SER A 102 12.90 5.98 7.48
C SER A 102 12.09 4.95 6.71
N LEU A 103 11.68 5.32 5.50
CA LEU A 103 11.15 4.41 4.50
C LEU A 103 12.15 4.24 3.36
N TYR A 104 12.04 3.14 2.64
CA TYR A 104 12.90 2.80 1.51
C TYR A 104 12.06 2.53 0.27
N ARG A 105 12.56 2.92 -0.89
CA ARG A 105 11.92 2.65 -2.18
C ARG A 105 12.96 2.29 -3.23
N GLY A 106 12.84 1.10 -3.80
CA GLY A 106 13.58 0.69 -4.99
C GLY A 106 12.89 1.13 -6.27
N CYS A 107 13.63 1.67 -7.23
CA CYS A 107 13.09 1.94 -8.57
C CYS A 107 14.19 2.15 -9.63
N SER A 108 13.76 2.21 -10.90
CA SER A 108 14.64 2.49 -12.04
C SER A 108 14.90 3.98 -12.28
N LEU A 109 14.16 4.88 -11.63
CA LEU A 109 14.35 6.32 -11.81
C LEU A 109 15.64 6.75 -11.10
N ASN A 110 16.49 7.48 -11.82
CA ASN A 110 17.70 8.03 -11.25
C ASN A 110 17.45 9.38 -10.54
N PRO A 111 18.39 9.85 -9.70
CA PRO A 111 18.20 11.06 -8.89
C PRO A 111 17.92 12.33 -9.72
N LEU A 112 18.53 12.45 -10.90
CA LEU A 112 18.31 13.60 -11.79
C LEU A 112 16.88 13.63 -12.34
N GLN A 113 16.33 12.47 -12.70
CA GLN A 113 14.94 12.35 -13.14
C GLN A 113 13.98 12.73 -12.02
N LEU A 114 14.20 12.23 -10.80
CA LEU A 114 13.37 12.58 -9.64
C LEU A 114 13.43 14.08 -9.34
N ARG A 115 14.62 14.69 -9.39
CA ARG A 115 14.76 16.14 -9.20
C ARG A 115 13.97 16.95 -10.23
N ARG A 116 14.06 16.57 -11.52
CA ARG A 116 13.31 17.24 -12.60
C ARG A 116 11.78 17.07 -12.45
N GLN A 117 11.34 15.95 -11.90
CA GLN A 117 9.92 15.65 -11.68
C GLN A 117 9.39 16.17 -10.34
N ASN A 118 10.25 16.81 -9.53
CA ASN A 118 9.98 17.15 -8.14
C ASN A 118 9.48 15.93 -7.32
N GLY A 119 10.22 14.84 -7.41
CA GLY A 119 9.95 13.58 -6.72
C GLY A 119 9.11 12.62 -7.57
N TYR A 120 8.24 11.84 -6.92
CA TYR A 120 7.37 10.87 -7.61
C TYR A 120 5.96 11.43 -7.77
N CYS A 121 5.40 11.30 -8.98
CA CYS A 121 4.05 11.75 -9.28
C CYS A 121 3.21 10.64 -9.94
N ARG A 122 1.97 10.47 -9.44
CA ARG A 122 0.97 9.49 -9.86
C ARG A 122 -0.42 10.12 -9.80
N LEU A 123 -0.76 10.89 -10.83
CA LEU A 123 -2.03 11.65 -10.87
C LEU A 123 -3.25 10.79 -11.26
N ASP A 124 -3.00 9.67 -11.93
CA ASP A 124 -4.01 8.75 -12.46
C ASP A 124 -3.75 7.30 -12.04
N GLY A 125 -4.76 6.45 -12.20
CA GLY A 125 -4.67 5.02 -11.92
C GLY A 125 -5.68 4.51 -10.90
N GLU A 126 -5.46 3.28 -10.47
CA GLU A 126 -6.21 2.60 -9.41
C GLU A 126 -6.20 3.40 -8.10
N ARG A 127 -7.36 3.46 -7.44
CA ARG A 127 -7.62 4.21 -6.21
C ARG A 127 -7.93 3.33 -5.01
N SER A 128 -8.31 2.07 -5.24
CA SER A 128 -8.44 1.09 -4.19
C SER A 128 -7.05 0.66 -3.71
N LEU A 129 -6.76 0.92 -2.43
CA LEU A 129 -5.50 0.49 -1.81
C LEU A 129 -5.39 -1.04 -1.79
N TYR A 130 -6.52 -1.74 -1.62
CA TYR A 130 -6.59 -3.19 -1.73
C TYR A 130 -6.08 -3.67 -3.09
N LYS A 131 -6.62 -3.13 -4.18
CA LYS A 131 -6.21 -3.55 -5.53
C LYS A 131 -4.77 -3.17 -5.84
N HIS A 132 -4.31 -2.02 -5.34
CA HIS A 132 -2.90 -1.62 -5.42
C HIS A 132 -1.97 -2.64 -4.76
N GLN A 133 -2.33 -3.17 -3.59
CA GLN A 133 -1.54 -4.22 -2.94
C GLN A 133 -1.59 -5.57 -3.68
N MET A 134 -2.72 -5.93 -4.29
CA MET A 134 -2.85 -7.19 -5.04
C MET A 134 -2.11 -7.18 -6.38
N ALA A 135 -2.00 -6.00 -6.99
CA ALA A 135 -1.30 -5.84 -8.24
C ALA A 135 -0.62 -4.46 -8.25
N THR A 136 0.71 -4.45 -8.37
CA THR A 136 1.56 -3.25 -8.49
C THR A 136 1.38 -2.56 -9.87
N GLY A 137 0.14 -2.47 -10.35
CA GLY A 137 -0.24 -1.78 -11.56
C GLY A 137 -0.16 -0.26 -11.41
N ARG A 138 -0.67 0.44 -12.42
CA ARG A 138 -0.72 1.90 -12.41
C ARG A 138 -1.78 2.36 -11.39
N SER A 139 -1.33 2.73 -10.20
CA SER A 139 -2.16 3.31 -9.13
C SER A 139 -1.75 4.75 -8.82
N ILE A 140 -2.61 5.44 -8.06
CA ILE A 140 -2.28 6.77 -7.51
C ILE A 140 -1.31 6.69 -6.32
N TYR A 141 -0.95 5.49 -5.86
CA TYR A 141 -0.15 5.29 -4.67
C TYR A 141 1.33 5.14 -5.04
N ILE A 142 2.18 5.78 -4.24
CA ILE A 142 3.63 5.67 -4.35
C ILE A 142 4.08 4.85 -3.14
N SER A 143 4.40 3.58 -3.38
CA SER A 143 4.82 2.64 -2.33
C SER A 143 6.22 2.92 -1.81
N ALA A 144 6.40 2.72 -0.50
CA ALA A 144 7.68 2.59 0.15
C ALA A 144 7.54 1.54 1.26
N THR A 145 8.65 1.08 1.81
CA THR A 145 8.67 0.01 2.81
C THR A 145 9.60 0.40 3.94
N SER A 146 9.34 -0.05 5.17
CA SER A 146 10.31 0.07 6.25
C SER A 146 11.46 -0.95 6.16
N LYS A 147 11.41 -1.88 5.19
CA LYS A 147 12.38 -2.96 5.02
C LYS A 147 13.29 -2.71 3.82
N LEU A 148 14.58 -2.58 4.09
CA LEU A 148 15.59 -2.32 3.05
C LEU A 148 15.63 -3.44 2.00
N SER A 149 15.58 -4.72 2.41
CA SER A 149 15.61 -5.85 1.47
C SER A 149 14.46 -5.82 0.47
N ILE A 150 13.25 -5.49 0.91
CA ILE A 150 12.09 -5.35 0.01
C ILE A 150 12.31 -4.21 -0.99
N ALA A 151 12.91 -3.09 -0.57
CA ALA A 151 13.27 -2.01 -1.47
C ALA A 151 14.35 -2.43 -2.49
N CYS A 152 15.38 -3.17 -2.06
CA CYS A 152 16.40 -3.72 -2.95
C CYS A 152 15.78 -4.68 -3.98
N GLU A 153 14.89 -5.58 -3.57
CA GLU A 153 14.16 -6.46 -4.49
C GLU A 153 13.41 -5.67 -5.56
N PHE A 154 12.67 -4.63 -5.18
CA PHE A 154 11.96 -3.78 -6.14
C PHE A 154 12.89 -3.03 -7.10
N ALA A 155 14.07 -2.61 -6.62
CA ALA A 155 15.09 -2.02 -7.49
C ALA A 155 15.56 -3.03 -8.55
N MET A 156 15.86 -4.27 -8.15
CA MET A 156 16.30 -5.34 -9.06
C MET A 156 15.21 -5.78 -10.05
N GLN A 157 13.94 -5.78 -9.65
CA GLN A 157 12.83 -6.11 -10.56
C GLN A 157 12.65 -5.07 -11.68
N SER A 158 13.08 -3.82 -11.45
CA SER A 158 12.95 -2.74 -12.43
C SER A 158 13.92 -2.90 -13.63
N GLU A 159 15.05 -3.59 -13.42
CA GLU A 159 16.03 -3.95 -14.46
C GLU A 159 15.41 -4.90 -15.50
N ARG A 160 14.68 -5.92 -15.03
CA ARG A 160 14.00 -6.91 -15.89
C ARG A 160 12.97 -6.29 -16.84
N ARG A 161 12.55 -5.04 -16.58
CA ARG A 161 11.59 -4.28 -17.40
C ARG A 161 12.26 -3.24 -18.30
N GLY A 162 13.59 -3.30 -18.46
CA GLY A 162 14.35 -2.40 -19.34
C GLY A 162 14.74 -1.06 -18.70
N GLY A 163 14.60 -0.90 -17.39
CA GLY A 163 15.06 0.28 -16.65
C GLY A 163 16.44 0.03 -16.03
N GLY A 164 17.50 0.62 -16.58
CA GLY A 164 18.89 0.34 -16.18
C GLY A 164 19.37 0.92 -14.84
N GLY A 165 18.52 1.02 -13.81
CA GLY A 165 18.87 1.61 -12.52
C GLY A 165 18.47 0.73 -11.33
N HIS A 166 19.41 0.39 -10.45
CA HIS A 166 19.13 -0.32 -9.19
C HIS A 166 19.07 0.67 -8.03
N TRP A 167 18.34 1.77 -8.20
CA TRP A 167 18.34 2.84 -7.21
C TRP A 167 17.47 2.49 -6.03
N VAL A 168 18.02 2.65 -4.83
CA VAL A 168 17.29 2.55 -3.56
C VAL A 168 17.33 3.90 -2.87
N TYR A 169 16.16 4.47 -2.59
CA TYR A 169 16.02 5.78 -1.97
C TYR A 169 15.59 5.63 -0.51
N GLN A 170 16.23 6.40 0.37
CA GLN A 170 15.76 6.62 1.74
C GLN A 170 14.83 7.84 1.74
N ILE A 171 13.67 7.67 2.37
CA ILE A 171 12.57 8.63 2.31
C ILE A 171 12.15 9.00 3.73
N ASN A 172 11.96 10.29 3.95
CA ASN A 172 11.32 10.82 5.14
C ASN A 172 9.85 10.33 5.19
N PRO A 173 9.44 9.63 6.25
CA PRO A 173 8.13 8.99 6.33
C PRO A 173 6.96 9.96 6.50
N ILE A 174 7.20 11.25 6.68
CA ILE A 174 6.14 12.22 6.98
C ILE A 174 5.05 12.21 5.88
N ASN A 175 3.78 12.16 6.32
CA ASN A 175 2.59 12.02 5.47
C ASN A 175 2.37 10.63 4.84
N ALA A 176 3.19 9.62 5.14
CA ALA A 176 2.93 8.27 4.67
C ALA A 176 1.75 7.63 5.42
N SER A 177 1.09 6.68 4.75
CA SER A 177 0.01 5.88 5.31
C SER A 177 0.36 4.41 5.32
N SER A 178 0.24 3.74 6.47
CA SER A 178 0.44 2.29 6.60
C SER A 178 -0.66 1.51 5.87
N CYS A 179 -0.28 0.68 4.90
CA CYS A 179 -1.22 -0.21 4.21
C CYS A 179 -1.83 -1.22 5.18
N ASN A 180 -0.99 -1.76 6.08
CA ASN A 180 -1.41 -2.74 7.08
C ASN A 180 -2.49 -2.18 8.00
N ASP A 181 -2.34 -0.94 8.48
CA ASP A 181 -3.33 -0.34 9.38
C ASP A 181 -4.64 -0.05 8.66
N HIS A 182 -4.55 0.40 7.40
CA HIS A 182 -5.72 0.69 6.58
C HIS A 182 -6.53 -0.58 6.26
N LEU A 183 -5.86 -1.66 5.84
CA LEU A 183 -6.48 -2.90 5.39
C LEU A 183 -6.74 -3.90 6.52
N SER A 184 -6.19 -3.66 7.71
CA SER A 184 -6.43 -4.45 8.92
C SER A 184 -7.95 -4.65 9.17
N PRO A 185 -8.38 -5.85 9.58
CA PRO A 185 -7.52 -6.96 10.02
C PRO A 185 -6.96 -7.82 8.89
N LEU A 186 -7.37 -7.64 7.62
CA LEU A 186 -6.72 -8.34 6.51
C LEU A 186 -5.26 -7.93 6.40
N ARG A 187 -4.39 -8.91 6.24
CA ARG A 187 -2.93 -8.74 6.23
C ARG A 187 -2.35 -9.28 4.93
N PHE A 188 -2.71 -8.65 3.83
CA PHE A 188 -2.04 -8.89 2.55
C PHE A 188 -0.63 -8.33 2.62
N HIS A 189 0.36 -9.14 2.24
CA HIS A 189 1.75 -8.70 2.19
C HIS A 189 2.22 -8.00 3.48
N ALA A 190 1.68 -8.36 4.65
CA ALA A 190 2.00 -7.65 5.89
C ALA A 190 3.49 -7.70 6.23
N GLY A 191 4.17 -8.74 5.74
CA GLY A 191 5.62 -8.87 5.78
C GLY A 191 6.36 -7.78 5.02
N GLU A 192 5.78 -7.10 4.03
CA GLU A 192 6.43 -6.01 3.29
C GLU A 192 6.48 -4.72 4.09
N SER A 193 5.64 -4.57 5.13
CA SER A 193 5.57 -3.34 5.94
C SER A 193 5.46 -2.09 5.06
N GLU A 194 4.52 -2.16 4.10
CA GLU A 194 4.32 -1.14 3.07
C GLU A 194 3.63 0.11 3.63
N TYR A 195 4.14 1.24 3.18
CA TYR A 195 3.57 2.57 3.37
C TYR A 195 3.36 3.22 2.02
N VAL A 196 2.32 4.03 1.89
CA VAL A 196 2.02 4.73 0.64
C VAL A 196 1.94 6.23 0.82
N PHE A 197 2.38 6.95 -0.21
CA PHE A 197 2.08 8.37 -0.42
C PHE A 197 1.02 8.47 -1.51
N THR A 198 0.03 9.34 -1.30
CA THR A 198 -1.07 9.50 -2.26
C THR A 198 -0.73 10.59 -3.27
N LYS A 199 -0.71 10.22 -4.56
CA LYS A 199 -0.45 11.04 -5.76
C LYS A 199 0.92 11.67 -5.89
N HIS A 200 1.52 12.16 -4.81
CA HIS A 200 2.80 12.87 -4.85
C HIS A 200 3.67 12.55 -3.64
N LEU A 201 4.93 12.26 -3.90
CA LEU A 201 6.02 12.21 -2.93
C LEU A 201 7.04 13.26 -3.37
N PRO A 202 7.09 14.44 -2.71
CA PRO A 202 8.00 15.53 -3.07
C PRO A 202 9.47 15.14 -2.98
N PHE A 203 10.30 15.80 -3.80
CA PHE A 203 11.74 15.53 -3.84
C PHE A 203 12.41 15.84 -2.50
N GLU A 204 11.92 16.85 -1.78
CA GLU A 204 12.46 17.27 -0.48
C GLU A 204 12.30 16.21 0.62
N GLN A 205 11.42 15.22 0.41
CA GLN A 205 11.29 14.07 1.32
C GLN A 205 12.24 12.92 0.97
N ILE A 206 12.97 12.99 -0.14
CA ILE A 206 13.95 11.98 -0.53
C ILE A 206 15.29 12.41 0.07
N GLU A 207 15.73 11.74 1.14
CA GLU A 207 16.87 12.17 1.95
C GLU A 207 18.20 11.71 1.35
N SER A 208 18.23 10.46 0.87
CA SER A 208 19.46 9.83 0.39
C SER A 208 19.19 8.75 -0.65
N VAL A 209 20.25 8.32 -1.32
CA VAL A 209 20.21 7.31 -2.39
C VAL A 209 21.41 6.36 -2.28
N ALA A 210 21.16 5.10 -2.55
CA ALA A 210 22.14 4.03 -2.69
C ALA A 210 21.87 3.22 -3.96
N TRP A 211 22.78 2.30 -4.26
CA TRP A 211 22.64 1.34 -5.35
C TRP A 211 22.48 -0.08 -4.80
N ALA A 212 21.47 -0.82 -5.25
CA ALA A 212 21.30 -2.22 -4.89
C ALA A 212 22.23 -3.11 -5.73
N ARG A 213 22.95 -3.99 -5.04
CA ARG A 213 23.77 -5.04 -5.67
C ARG A 213 22.93 -6.25 -6.04
N ASN A 214 22.04 -6.63 -5.13
CA ASN A 214 21.12 -7.76 -5.26
C ASN A 214 19.85 -7.47 -4.42
N CYS A 215 18.99 -8.47 -4.21
CA CYS A 215 17.72 -8.28 -3.49
C CYS A 215 17.88 -8.01 -1.99
N ASP A 216 19.05 -8.25 -1.41
CA ASP A 216 19.26 -8.16 0.04
C ASP A 216 20.34 -7.14 0.44
N GLU A 217 21.22 -6.78 -0.50
CA GLU A 217 22.42 -5.99 -0.23
C GLU A 217 22.52 -4.75 -1.12
N LEU A 218 23.03 -3.68 -0.52
CA LEU A 218 23.46 -2.49 -1.23
C LEU A 218 24.92 -2.64 -1.68
N GLU A 219 25.21 -2.11 -2.86
CA GLU A 219 26.57 -1.97 -3.39
C GLU A 219 27.32 -0.79 -2.75
N THR A 220 26.57 0.20 -2.28
CA THR A 220 27.10 1.43 -1.68
C THR A 220 26.34 1.79 -0.42
N ASP A 221 26.97 2.56 0.46
CA ASP A 221 26.26 3.28 1.50
C ASP A 221 25.28 4.29 0.91
N PHE A 222 24.40 4.83 1.76
CA PHE A 222 23.52 5.93 1.37
C PHE A 222 24.29 7.24 1.26
N TYR A 223 24.22 7.85 0.09
CA TYR A 223 24.69 9.21 -0.19
C TYR A 223 23.53 10.19 -0.06
N SER A 224 23.77 11.38 0.49
CA SER A 224 22.79 12.47 0.43
C SER A 224 22.25 12.64 -0.99
N ILE A 225 20.96 12.94 -1.14
CA ILE A 225 20.36 13.08 -2.48
C ILE A 225 21.02 14.21 -3.30
N ASP A 226 21.60 15.22 -2.63
CA ASP A 226 22.36 16.30 -3.27
C ASP A 226 23.75 15.84 -3.75
N ASP A 227 24.28 14.80 -3.14
CA ASP A 227 25.59 14.20 -3.42
C ASP A 227 25.48 12.97 -4.34
N ALA A 228 24.30 12.71 -4.91
CA ALA A 228 24.03 11.57 -5.80
C ALA A 228 24.98 11.46 -7.01
N HIS A 229 25.59 12.56 -7.43
CA HIS A 229 26.58 12.59 -8.50
C HIS A 229 27.90 11.90 -8.10
N TYR A 230 28.28 11.94 -6.82
CA TYR A 230 29.43 11.19 -6.30
C TYR A 230 29.19 9.69 -6.34
N LEU A 231 27.99 9.24 -5.95
CA LEU A 231 27.56 7.85 -6.07
C LEU A 231 27.67 7.37 -7.52
N LEU A 232 27.12 8.12 -8.49
CA LEU A 232 27.21 7.75 -9.90
C LEU A 232 28.67 7.63 -10.37
N ARG A 233 29.54 8.55 -9.95
CA ARG A 233 30.96 8.51 -10.27
C ARG A 233 31.63 7.26 -9.69
N GLU A 234 31.33 6.90 -8.45
CA GLU A 234 31.84 5.68 -7.81
C GLU A 234 31.44 4.43 -8.60
N LEU A 235 30.16 4.32 -8.96
CA LEU A 235 29.63 3.18 -9.72
C LEU A 235 30.28 3.04 -11.10
N VAL A 236 30.56 4.15 -11.78
CA VAL A 236 31.26 4.16 -13.07
C VAL A 236 32.72 3.74 -12.92
N ILE A 237 33.42 4.23 -11.90
CA ILE A 237 34.82 3.84 -11.61
C ILE A 237 34.91 2.34 -11.30
N LYS A 238 33.92 1.80 -10.56
CA LYS A 238 33.82 0.36 -10.26
C LYS A 238 33.39 -0.48 -11.47
N GLY A 239 33.02 0.13 -12.60
CA GLY A 239 32.53 -0.56 -13.80
C GLY A 239 31.14 -1.17 -13.64
N ILE A 240 30.37 -0.73 -12.64
CA ILE A 240 29.04 -1.25 -12.31
C ILE A 240 27.97 -0.56 -13.15
N ALA A 241 28.09 0.76 -13.34
CA ALA A 241 27.21 1.56 -14.19
C ALA A 241 27.95 2.01 -15.47
N LYS A 242 27.23 2.07 -16.59
CA LYS A 242 27.69 2.66 -17.85
C LYS A 242 26.96 3.99 -18.07
N ILE A 243 27.70 5.03 -18.48
CA ILE A 243 27.14 6.34 -18.87
C ILE A 243 26.64 6.28 -20.31
#